data_AF-A0A934CQ77-F1
#
_entry.id   AF-A0A934CQ77-F1
#
_cell.length_a   1.000
_cell.length_b   1.000
_cell.length_c   1.000
_cell.angle_alpha   90.00
_cell.angle_beta   90.00
_cell.angle_gamma   90.00
#
_symmetry.space_group_name_H-M   'P 1'
#
loop_
_entity.id
_entity.type
_entity.pdbx_description
1 polymer ?
#
loop_
_entity_poly.entity_id
_entity_poly.type
_entity_poly.pdbx_seq_one_letter_code
_entity_poly.pdbx_strand_id
1 'polypeptide(L)'
;MATILKEDILRRKNKETSSKEKVDKIMSTIVAPPVQSNLPKSESKESKPTSETVKPAESTARQHILSSEILIEGECSSELDEIRNRLLKELKPSGEIESILVDRIVSGVWRLKRCLKIESQIIEFESSGIQEYEQGFFRTRKRTNKELSQLRALKITEGKNRLEELSKYETILERQIYKALSVLDKLRQNGSVSEKRVSRKAK
;
A
#
# COMPACT_ATOMS: atom_id res chain seq x y z
N MET A 1 -46.66 -5.33 -3.44
CA MET A 1 -45.60 -4.80 -2.56
C MET A 1 -44.30 -5.63 -2.58
N ALA A 2 -44.28 -6.89 -3.06
CA ALA A 2 -43.08 -7.74 -3.06
C ALA A 2 -42.07 -7.49 -4.21
N THR A 3 -42.50 -6.84 -5.31
CA THR A 3 -41.65 -6.58 -6.49
C THR A 3 -40.65 -5.44 -6.27
N ILE A 4 -41.08 -4.38 -5.56
CA ILE A 4 -40.26 -3.19 -5.26
C ILE A 4 -39.06 -3.55 -4.36
N LEU A 5 -39.26 -4.45 -3.39
CA LEU A 5 -38.18 -4.91 -2.50
C LEU A 5 -37.12 -5.74 -3.24
N LYS A 6 -37.52 -6.55 -4.24
CA LYS A 6 -36.57 -7.33 -5.05
C LYS A 6 -35.70 -6.44 -5.93
N GLU A 7 -36.28 -5.40 -6.53
CA GLU A 7 -35.54 -4.44 -7.36
C GLU A 7 -34.53 -3.61 -6.55
N ASP A 8 -34.88 -3.19 -5.34
CA ASP A 8 -33.97 -2.46 -4.44
C ASP A 8 -32.80 -3.32 -3.95
N ILE A 9 -33.04 -4.61 -3.70
CA ILE A 9 -31.99 -5.58 -3.33
C ILE A 9 -31.04 -5.82 -4.51
N LEU A 10 -31.58 -5.98 -5.72
CA LEU A 10 -30.78 -6.17 -6.94
C LEU A 10 -29.95 -4.92 -7.28
N ARG A 11 -30.54 -3.72 -7.14
CA ARG A 11 -29.81 -2.46 -7.31
C ARG A 11 -28.70 -2.28 -6.27
N ARG A 12 -28.91 -2.71 -5.02
CA ARG A 12 -27.84 -2.70 -3.99
C ARG A 12 -26.71 -3.66 -4.33
N LYS A 13 -27.03 -4.91 -4.71
CA LYS A 13 -26.02 -5.90 -5.08
C LYS A 13 -25.16 -5.45 -6.26
N ASN A 14 -25.77 -4.94 -7.34
CA ASN A 14 -25.04 -4.46 -8.51
C ASN A 14 -24.20 -3.19 -8.23
N LYS A 15 -24.46 -2.49 -7.13
CA LYS A 15 -23.72 -1.26 -6.76
C LYS A 15 -22.57 -1.56 -5.81
N GLU A 16 -22.73 -2.54 -4.92
CA GLU A 16 -21.61 -3.11 -4.14
C GLU A 16 -20.57 -3.77 -5.04
N THR A 17 -20.99 -4.45 -6.12
CA THR A 17 -20.05 -4.95 -7.13
C THR A 17 -19.31 -3.81 -7.84
N SER A 18 -19.99 -2.70 -8.17
CA SER A 18 -19.35 -1.53 -8.80
C SER A 18 -18.34 -0.83 -7.88
N SER A 19 -18.63 -0.68 -6.59
CA SER A 19 -17.67 -0.13 -5.63
C SER A 19 -16.47 -1.06 -5.46
N LYS A 20 -16.69 -2.38 -5.43
CA LYS A 20 -15.63 -3.38 -5.36
C LYS A 20 -14.75 -3.39 -6.62
N GLU A 21 -15.35 -3.31 -7.81
CA GLU A 21 -14.65 -3.21 -9.09
C GLU A 21 -13.77 -1.96 -9.19
N LYS A 22 -14.23 -0.81 -8.67
CA LYS A 22 -13.41 0.42 -8.59
C LYS A 22 -12.21 0.23 -7.66
N VAL A 23 -12.40 -0.47 -6.54
CA VAL A 23 -11.30 -0.78 -5.63
C VAL A 23 -10.31 -1.72 -6.29
N ASP A 24 -10.76 -2.81 -6.90
CA ASP A 24 -9.90 -3.77 -7.59
C ASP A 24 -9.13 -3.10 -8.74
N LYS A 25 -9.73 -2.11 -9.39
CA LYS A 25 -9.07 -1.27 -10.40
C LYS A 25 -8.01 -0.35 -9.81
N ILE A 26 -8.27 0.30 -8.68
CA ILE A 26 -7.28 1.14 -7.97
C ILE A 26 -6.13 0.26 -7.47
N MET A 27 -6.43 -0.89 -6.87
CA MET A 27 -5.45 -1.84 -6.35
C MET A 27 -4.59 -2.45 -7.47
N SER A 28 -5.19 -2.85 -8.59
CA SER A 28 -4.43 -3.33 -9.76
C SER A 28 -3.56 -2.25 -10.42
N THR A 29 -3.98 -0.99 -10.35
CA THR A 29 -3.18 0.15 -10.84
C THR A 29 -1.97 0.45 -9.93
N ILE A 30 -2.03 0.11 -8.65
CA ILE A 30 -0.91 0.25 -7.69
C ILE A 30 0.13 -0.87 -7.89
N VAL A 31 -0.30 -2.06 -8.34
CA VAL A 31 0.56 -3.24 -8.56
C VAL A 31 1.30 -3.20 -9.91
N ALA A 32 1.02 -2.23 -10.78
CA ALA A 32 1.80 -2.05 -12.01
C ALA A 32 3.26 -1.67 -11.65
N PRO A 33 4.27 -2.43 -12.07
CA PRO A 33 5.65 -2.16 -11.69
C PRO A 33 6.11 -0.84 -12.34
N PRO A 34 6.95 -0.03 -11.66
CA PRO A 34 7.56 1.10 -12.31
C PRO A 34 8.47 0.60 -13.44
N VAL A 35 8.32 1.23 -14.61
CA VAL A 35 9.26 1.12 -15.71
C VAL A 35 10.66 1.41 -15.18
N GLN A 36 11.58 0.47 -15.45
CA GLN A 36 12.98 0.50 -15.02
C GLN A 36 13.64 1.81 -15.45
N SER A 37 13.91 2.71 -14.49
CA SER A 37 14.84 3.82 -14.68
C SER A 37 16.21 3.41 -14.16
N ASN A 38 17.08 3.00 -15.08
CA ASN A 38 18.50 2.82 -14.83
C ASN A 38 19.16 4.18 -14.60
N LEU A 39 19.79 4.40 -13.44
CA LEU A 39 20.77 5.46 -13.22
C LEU A 39 21.93 4.95 -12.33
N PRO A 40 23.16 5.48 -12.54
CA PRO A 40 24.39 4.73 -12.31
C PRO A 40 24.92 4.81 -10.88
N LYS A 41 25.80 3.83 -10.60
CA LYS A 41 26.65 3.65 -9.42
C LYS A 41 27.41 4.93 -9.07
N SER A 42 27.41 5.32 -7.79
CA SER A 42 28.39 6.26 -7.23
C SER A 42 29.02 5.71 -5.96
N GLU A 43 30.27 6.12 -5.77
CA GLU A 43 31.32 5.45 -5.03
C GLU A 43 31.25 5.65 -3.51
N SER A 44 31.80 4.66 -2.81
CA SER A 44 32.02 4.55 -1.38
C SER A 44 32.80 5.71 -0.75
N LYS A 45 32.35 6.17 0.43
CA LYS A 45 33.25 6.67 1.48
C LYS A 45 32.85 6.13 2.85
N GLU A 46 33.87 5.67 3.56
CA GLU A 46 33.89 5.03 4.87
C GLU A 46 33.49 5.99 6.01
N SER A 47 32.84 5.46 7.05
CA SER A 47 33.07 5.91 8.43
C SER A 47 32.64 4.84 9.46
N LYS A 48 33.55 4.58 10.41
CA LYS A 48 33.53 3.62 11.54
C LYS A 48 32.30 3.73 12.47
N PRO A 49 31.92 2.64 13.18
CA PRO A 49 30.83 2.65 14.14
C PRO A 49 31.32 3.13 15.51
N THR A 50 30.58 4.02 16.15
CA THR A 50 30.68 4.26 17.61
C THR A 50 29.37 3.81 18.25
N SER A 51 29.53 3.04 19.32
CA SER A 51 28.54 2.27 20.05
C SER A 51 27.47 3.13 20.72
N GLU A 52 26.19 2.92 20.40
CA GLU A 52 25.08 3.31 21.30
C GLU A 52 23.94 2.28 21.24
N THR A 53 23.68 1.68 22.40
CA THR A 53 22.46 0.99 22.87
C THR A 53 21.38 0.62 21.83
N VAL A 54 21.36 -0.66 21.46
CA VAL A 54 20.30 -1.31 20.69
C VAL A 54 19.01 -1.38 21.53
N LYS A 55 18.09 -0.44 21.30
CA LYS A 55 16.65 -0.66 21.51
C LYS A 55 16.07 -1.19 20.19
N PRO A 56 15.15 -2.16 20.23
CA PRO A 56 14.95 -3.12 19.15
C PRO A 56 14.31 -2.45 17.92
N ALA A 57 14.64 -2.99 16.74
CA ALA A 57 14.17 -2.57 15.41
C ALA A 57 12.63 -2.39 15.26
N GLU A 58 11.86 -2.88 16.23
CA GLU A 58 10.41 -2.73 16.36
C GLU A 58 9.96 -1.26 16.47
N SER A 59 10.77 -0.36 17.05
CA SER A 59 10.40 1.07 17.14
C SER A 59 10.64 1.83 15.84
N THR A 60 11.64 1.45 15.06
CA THR A 60 12.03 2.17 13.84
C THR A 60 11.05 1.87 12.71
N ALA A 61 10.63 0.62 12.53
CA ALA A 61 9.62 0.28 11.51
C ALA A 61 8.31 1.06 11.74
N ARG A 62 7.88 1.22 13.01
CA ARG A 62 6.72 2.05 13.37
C ARG A 62 6.89 3.53 13.05
N GLN A 63 8.09 4.07 13.31
CA GLN A 63 8.41 5.47 13.00
C GLN A 63 8.27 5.79 11.51
N HIS A 64 8.62 4.85 10.63
CA HIS A 64 8.58 5.09 9.18
C HIS A 64 7.27 4.62 8.50
N ILE A 65 6.66 3.51 8.94
CA ILE A 65 5.41 2.99 8.35
C ILE A 65 4.18 3.79 8.82
N LEU A 66 4.16 4.16 10.11
CA LEU A 66 3.08 4.95 10.72
C LEU A 66 3.53 6.38 11.04
N SER A 67 4.50 6.93 10.29
CA SER A 67 4.95 8.31 10.45
C SER A 67 3.76 9.29 10.51
N SER A 68 3.91 10.34 11.31
CA SER A 68 2.99 11.48 11.31
C SER A 68 3.00 12.20 9.95
N GLU A 69 4.11 12.10 9.22
CA GLU A 69 4.29 12.70 7.92
C GLU A 69 3.93 11.73 6.79
N ILE A 70 3.30 12.25 5.73
CA ILE A 70 2.93 11.45 4.57
C ILE A 70 4.16 11.19 3.70
N LEU A 71 5.00 12.21 3.50
CA LEU A 71 6.25 12.13 2.75
C LEU A 71 7.41 11.94 3.73
N ILE A 72 8.27 10.97 3.45
CA ILE A 72 9.50 10.71 4.23
C ILE A 72 10.72 11.01 3.36
N GLU A 73 11.87 11.26 4.00
CA GLU A 73 13.14 11.44 3.32
C GLU A 73 13.45 10.27 2.36
N GLY A 74 13.88 10.58 1.13
CA GLY A 74 14.12 9.60 0.07
C GLY A 74 12.90 9.18 -0.75
N GLU A 75 11.72 9.74 -0.48
CA GLU A 75 10.52 9.56 -1.31
C GLU A 75 10.32 10.68 -2.34
N CYS A 76 9.72 10.34 -3.48
CA CYS A 76 9.45 11.30 -4.55
C CYS A 76 8.09 11.99 -4.35
N SER A 77 8.09 13.30 -4.12
CA SER A 77 6.85 14.09 -3.99
C SER A 77 6.00 14.06 -5.26
N SER A 78 6.63 14.01 -6.45
CA SER A 78 5.93 13.92 -7.73
C SER A 78 5.07 12.65 -7.83
N GLU A 79 5.56 11.51 -7.36
CA GLU A 79 4.79 10.26 -7.38
C GLU A 79 3.56 10.32 -6.44
N LEU A 80 3.71 10.98 -5.30
CA LEU A 80 2.60 11.21 -4.36
C LEU A 80 1.55 12.12 -5.01
N ASP A 81 1.98 13.21 -5.65
CA ASP A 81 1.10 14.15 -6.34
C ASP A 81 0.37 13.48 -7.52
N GLU A 82 1.04 12.60 -8.26
CA GLU A 82 0.41 11.80 -9.32
C GLU A 82 -0.70 10.88 -8.79
N ILE A 83 -0.43 10.17 -7.70
CA ILE A 83 -1.43 9.31 -7.04
C ILE A 83 -2.61 10.16 -6.55
N ARG A 84 -2.31 11.30 -5.91
CA ARG A 84 -3.31 12.24 -5.42
C ARG A 84 -4.19 12.74 -6.56
N ASN A 85 -3.59 13.23 -7.64
CA ASN A 85 -4.29 13.78 -8.81
C ASN A 85 -5.16 12.71 -9.49
N ARG A 86 -4.66 11.48 -9.61
CA ARG A 86 -5.41 10.35 -10.17
C ARG A 86 -6.65 10.03 -9.31
N LEU A 87 -6.47 9.93 -7.99
CA LEU A 87 -7.56 9.65 -7.06
C LEU A 87 -8.59 10.79 -6.98
N LEU A 88 -8.14 12.05 -7.01
CA LEU A 88 -9.05 13.20 -7.07
C LEU A 88 -9.87 13.22 -8.37
N LYS A 89 -9.23 12.92 -9.51
CA LYS A 89 -9.91 12.85 -10.82
C LYS A 89 -10.94 11.73 -10.89
N GLU A 90 -10.65 10.59 -10.27
CA GLU A 90 -11.54 9.43 -10.25
C GLU A 90 -12.68 9.60 -9.25
N LEU A 91 -12.37 10.01 -8.02
CA LEU A 91 -13.35 10.10 -6.95
C LEU A 91 -14.19 11.36 -7.05
N LYS A 92 -13.67 12.48 -7.56
CA LYS A 92 -14.39 13.76 -7.73
C LYS A 92 -15.13 14.19 -6.45
N PRO A 93 -14.42 14.54 -5.36
CA PRO A 93 -15.07 15.02 -4.14
C PRO A 93 -15.84 16.31 -4.41
N SER A 94 -17.09 16.39 -3.92
CA SER A 94 -17.96 17.57 -4.12
C SER A 94 -18.08 18.49 -2.91
N GLY A 95 -17.45 18.14 -1.78
CA GLY A 95 -17.45 18.94 -0.55
C GLY A 95 -16.29 18.62 0.38
N GLU A 96 -16.10 19.42 1.43
CA GLU A 96 -14.93 19.35 2.33
C GLU A 96 -14.79 17.99 3.02
N ILE A 97 -15.89 17.42 3.49
CA ILE A 97 -15.89 16.10 4.15
C ILE A 97 -15.45 15.01 3.15
N GLU A 98 -15.91 15.09 1.90
CA GLU A 98 -15.47 14.17 0.86
C GLU A 98 -13.99 14.35 0.54
N SER A 99 -13.51 15.59 0.46
CA SER A 99 -12.08 15.90 0.24
C SER A 99 -11.21 15.31 1.35
N ILE A 100 -11.60 15.43 2.61
CA ILE A 100 -10.87 14.82 3.75
C ILE A 100 -10.84 13.29 3.63
N LEU A 101 -11.95 12.66 3.22
CA LEU A 101 -11.98 11.22 3.01
C LEU A 101 -11.08 10.79 1.86
N VAL A 102 -11.05 11.56 0.76
CA VAL A 102 -10.16 11.31 -0.38
C VAL A 102 -8.69 11.48 0.03
N ASP A 103 -8.34 12.54 0.75
CA ASP A 103 -6.98 12.73 1.26
C ASP A 103 -6.56 11.58 2.20
N ARG A 104 -7.48 11.06 3.01
CA ARG A 104 -7.23 9.88 3.84
C ARG A 104 -7.02 8.61 3.01
N ILE A 105 -7.74 8.45 1.90
CA ILE A 105 -7.52 7.34 0.95
C ILE A 105 -6.14 7.48 0.29
N VAL A 106 -5.77 8.69 -0.17
CA VAL A 106 -4.46 8.98 -0.75
C VAL A 106 -3.34 8.62 0.25
N SER A 107 -3.45 9.08 1.51
CA SER A 107 -2.48 8.74 2.54
C SER A 107 -2.42 7.24 2.82
N GLY A 108 -3.55 6.54 2.83
CA GLY A 108 -3.59 5.09 3.03
C GLY A 108 -2.89 4.34 1.90
N VAL A 109 -3.19 4.70 0.65
CA VAL A 109 -2.59 4.13 -0.56
C VAL A 109 -1.07 4.37 -0.58
N TRP A 110 -0.63 5.58 -0.23
CA TRP A 110 0.80 5.89 -0.18
C TRP A 110 1.55 5.03 0.84
N ARG A 111 1.00 4.91 2.05
CA ARG A 111 1.57 4.05 3.10
C ARG A 111 1.56 2.58 2.70
N LEU A 112 0.54 2.12 1.97
CA LEU A 112 0.48 0.76 1.46
C LEU A 112 1.56 0.49 0.41
N LYS A 113 1.78 1.42 -0.52
CA LYS A 113 2.88 1.36 -1.50
C LYS A 113 4.25 1.33 -0.79
N ARG A 114 4.41 2.08 0.29
CA ARG A 114 5.61 2.04 1.14
C ARG A 114 5.80 0.67 1.79
N CYS A 115 4.74 0.05 2.31
CA CYS A 115 4.83 -1.30 2.87
C CYS A 115 5.38 -2.30 1.84
N LEU A 116 4.86 -2.29 0.60
CA LEU A 116 5.37 -3.16 -0.47
C LEU A 116 6.84 -2.90 -0.81
N LYS A 117 7.28 -1.63 -0.81
CA LYS A 117 8.68 -1.27 -1.03
C LYS A 117 9.59 -1.79 0.09
N ILE A 118 9.17 -1.62 1.34
CA ILE A 118 9.91 -2.12 2.51
C ILE A 118 9.97 -3.64 2.49
N GLU A 119 8.88 -4.33 2.12
CA GLU A 119 8.85 -5.79 1.98
C GLU A 119 9.92 -6.27 0.98
N SER A 120 9.96 -5.64 -0.20
CA SER A 120 10.96 -5.94 -1.22
C SER A 120 12.39 -5.74 -0.70
N GLN A 121 12.63 -4.66 0.06
CA GLN A 121 13.94 -4.38 0.65
C GLN A 121 14.33 -5.37 1.75
N ILE A 122 13.39 -5.82 2.58
CA ILE A 122 13.62 -6.85 3.59
C ILE A 122 14.02 -8.16 2.90
N ILE A 123 13.27 -8.58 1.87
CA ILE A 123 13.56 -9.79 1.09
C ILE A 123 14.94 -9.69 0.41
N GLU A 124 15.26 -8.54 -0.18
CA GLU A 124 16.55 -8.31 -0.82
C GLU A 124 17.69 -8.33 0.21
N PHE A 125 17.51 -7.67 1.37
CA PHE A 125 18.49 -7.67 2.44
C PHE A 125 18.74 -9.09 2.99
N GLU A 126 17.69 -9.85 3.25
CA GLU A 126 17.79 -11.23 3.75
C GLU A 126 18.42 -12.18 2.72
N SER A 127 18.19 -11.92 1.44
CA SER A 127 18.82 -12.66 0.35
C SER A 127 20.22 -12.15 -0.02
N SER A 128 20.65 -10.96 0.42
CA SER A 128 21.96 -10.38 0.08
C SER A 128 23.13 -11.22 0.60
N GLY A 129 22.97 -11.89 1.75
CA GLY A 129 23.92 -12.87 2.27
C GLY A 129 24.11 -14.11 1.39
N ILE A 130 23.36 -14.22 0.28
CA ILE A 130 23.48 -15.30 -0.70
C ILE A 130 24.42 -14.96 -1.85
N GLN A 131 24.75 -13.68 -2.07
CA GLN A 131 25.79 -13.30 -3.04
C GLN A 131 27.15 -13.92 -2.70
N GLU A 132 27.49 -14.04 -1.41
CA GLU A 132 28.69 -14.73 -0.93
C GLU A 132 28.68 -16.23 -1.31
N TYR A 133 27.51 -16.84 -1.39
CA TYR A 133 27.34 -18.24 -1.80
C TYR A 133 27.32 -18.45 -3.32
N GLU A 134 26.93 -17.44 -4.10
CA GLU A 134 26.99 -17.46 -5.57
C GLU A 134 28.43 -17.37 -6.07
N GLN A 135 29.27 -16.58 -5.41
CA GLN A 135 30.69 -16.41 -5.76
C GLN A 135 31.58 -17.60 -5.34
N GLY A 136 31.03 -18.57 -4.60
CA GLY A 136 31.75 -19.79 -4.21
C GLY A 136 32.81 -19.59 -3.12
N PHE A 137 32.80 -18.43 -2.44
CA PHE A 137 33.82 -18.05 -1.46
C PHE A 137 33.98 -19.07 -0.30
N PHE A 138 32.95 -19.87 -0.03
CA PHE A 138 32.90 -20.83 1.08
C PHE A 138 32.77 -22.31 0.66
N ARG A 139 32.80 -22.65 -0.64
CA ARG A 139 32.62 -24.06 -1.09
C ARG A 139 33.43 -24.44 -2.33
N THR A 140 33.89 -25.68 -2.35
CA THR A 140 34.62 -26.33 -3.46
C THR A 140 33.79 -26.48 -4.75
N ARG A 141 32.44 -26.42 -4.64
CA ARG A 141 31.49 -26.59 -5.74
C ARG A 141 30.51 -25.41 -5.78
N LYS A 142 30.23 -24.91 -6.98
CA LYS A 142 29.14 -23.94 -7.24
C LYS A 142 27.78 -24.60 -6.97
N ARG A 143 26.87 -23.86 -6.33
CA ARG A 143 25.50 -24.33 -6.09
C ARG A 143 24.67 -24.31 -7.37
N THR A 144 23.71 -25.22 -7.46
CA THR A 144 22.71 -25.17 -8.52
C THR A 144 21.69 -24.06 -8.26
N ASN A 145 21.00 -23.59 -9.30
CA ASN A 145 19.92 -22.59 -9.14
C ASN A 145 18.81 -23.04 -8.17
N LYS A 146 18.52 -24.36 -8.12
CA LYS A 146 17.54 -24.92 -7.18
C LYS A 146 18.02 -24.79 -5.73
N GLU A 147 19.28 -25.12 -5.46
CA GLU A 147 19.88 -24.98 -4.12
C GLU A 147 19.93 -23.51 -3.67
N LEU A 148 20.24 -22.58 -4.59
CA LEU A 148 20.22 -21.14 -4.30
C LEU A 148 18.82 -20.64 -3.97
N SER A 149 17.81 -21.08 -4.73
CA SER A 149 16.41 -20.73 -4.46
C SER A 149 15.94 -21.24 -3.09
N GLN A 150 16.32 -22.47 -2.72
CA GLN A 150 16.02 -23.04 -1.40
C GLN A 150 16.68 -22.25 -0.27
N LEU A 151 17.93 -21.80 -0.45
CA LEU A 151 18.62 -20.97 0.54
C LEU A 151 17.99 -19.59 0.69
N ARG A 152 17.54 -18.98 -0.42
CA ARG A 152 16.76 -17.73 -0.38
C ARG A 152 15.50 -17.92 0.46
N ALA A 153 14.75 -18.99 0.21
CA ALA A 153 13.55 -19.31 0.98
C ALA A 153 13.85 -19.48 2.48
N LEU A 154 14.92 -20.21 2.84
CA LEU A 154 15.32 -20.38 4.24
C LEU A 154 15.67 -19.03 4.91
N LYS A 155 16.42 -18.17 4.22
CA LYS A 155 16.78 -16.85 4.75
C LYS A 155 15.56 -15.96 4.97
N ILE A 156 14.62 -15.96 4.03
CA ILE A 156 13.34 -15.25 4.17
C ILE A 156 12.55 -15.79 5.37
N THR A 157 12.58 -17.10 5.63
CA THR A 157 11.91 -17.68 6.81
C THR A 157 12.58 -17.31 8.14
N GLU A 158 13.88 -17.04 8.17
CA GLU A 158 14.55 -16.49 9.36
C GLU A 158 14.06 -15.05 9.64
N GLY A 159 13.75 -14.30 8.59
CA GLY A 159 13.18 -12.95 8.61
C GLY A 159 11.70 -12.82 8.98
N LYS A 160 11.02 -13.95 9.15
CA LYS A 160 9.55 -14.05 9.24
C LYS A 160 8.90 -13.04 10.17
N ASN A 161 9.51 -12.74 11.32
CA ASN A 161 8.96 -11.81 12.30
C ASN A 161 8.78 -10.38 11.74
N ARG A 162 9.71 -9.91 10.89
CA ARG A 162 9.65 -8.57 10.28
C ARG A 162 8.56 -8.50 9.22
N LEU A 163 8.44 -9.56 8.42
CA LEU A 163 7.39 -9.69 7.39
C LEU A 163 6.00 -9.84 8.02
N GLU A 164 5.88 -10.58 9.12
CA GLU A 164 4.62 -10.69 9.87
C GLU A 164 4.18 -9.34 10.47
N GLU A 165 5.11 -8.54 10.98
CA GLU A 165 4.78 -7.21 11.48
C GLU A 165 4.30 -6.28 10.35
N LEU A 166 4.97 -6.33 9.20
CA LEU A 166 4.60 -5.57 8.02
C LEU A 166 3.21 -5.96 7.47
N SER A 167 2.91 -7.26 7.42
CA SER A 167 1.60 -7.77 6.96
C SER A 167 0.44 -7.34 7.86
N LYS A 168 0.68 -7.19 9.18
CA LYS A 168 -0.32 -6.62 10.10
C LYS A 168 -0.63 -5.17 9.73
N TYR A 169 0.39 -4.37 9.42
CA TYR A 169 0.19 -2.98 9.00
C TYR A 169 -0.51 -2.88 7.64
N GLU A 170 -0.14 -3.72 6.69
CA GLU A 170 -0.82 -3.84 5.40
C GLU A 170 -2.32 -4.08 5.60
N THR A 171 -2.67 -5.10 6.40
CA THR A 171 -4.06 -5.43 6.72
C THR A 171 -4.80 -4.25 7.37
N ILE A 172 -4.14 -3.50 8.26
CA ILE A 172 -4.73 -2.32 8.91
C ILE A 172 -4.97 -1.19 7.89
N LEU A 173 -3.99 -0.90 7.04
CA LEU A 173 -4.07 0.16 6.03
C LEU A 173 -5.15 -0.15 4.99
N GLU A 174 -5.21 -1.38 4.50
CA GLU A 174 -6.27 -1.83 3.59
C GLU A 174 -7.64 -1.62 4.19
N ARG A 175 -7.85 -2.09 5.43
CA ARG A 175 -9.13 -1.89 6.14
C ARG A 175 -9.49 -0.42 6.28
N GLN A 176 -8.52 0.45 6.53
CA GLN A 176 -8.74 1.89 6.61
C GLN A 176 -9.16 2.49 5.26
N ILE A 177 -8.51 2.07 4.16
CA ILE A 177 -8.86 2.50 2.79
C ILE A 177 -10.28 2.05 2.45
N TYR A 178 -10.60 0.76 2.62
CA TYR A 178 -11.94 0.22 2.38
C TYR A 178 -13.00 0.94 3.20
N LYS A 179 -12.71 1.22 4.49
CA LYS A 179 -13.64 1.96 5.35
C LYS A 179 -13.85 3.38 4.84
N ALA A 180 -12.79 4.12 4.48
CA ALA A 180 -12.91 5.49 3.97
C ALA A 180 -13.73 5.55 2.67
N LEU A 181 -13.50 4.62 1.73
CA LEU A 181 -14.30 4.49 0.51
C LEU A 181 -15.77 4.17 0.81
N SER A 182 -16.05 3.24 1.73
CA SER A 182 -17.42 2.89 2.10
C SER A 182 -18.18 4.08 2.71
N VAL A 183 -17.48 4.93 3.48
CA VAL A 183 -18.08 6.13 4.08
C VAL A 183 -18.34 7.19 3.01
N LEU A 184 -17.41 7.38 2.07
CA LEU A 184 -17.58 8.28 0.94
C LEU A 184 -18.81 7.89 0.11
N ASP A 185 -18.95 6.60 -0.21
CA ASP A 185 -20.11 6.09 -0.95
C ASP A 185 -21.43 6.30 -0.20
N LYS A 186 -21.43 6.11 1.14
CA LYS A 186 -22.61 6.36 1.98
C LYS A 186 -23.00 7.84 2.00
N LEU A 187 -22.04 8.75 2.11
CA LEU A 187 -22.29 10.20 2.07
C LEU A 187 -22.93 10.62 0.75
N ARG A 188 -22.41 10.11 -0.37
CA ARG A 188 -22.97 10.35 -1.71
C ARG A 188 -24.38 9.83 -1.87
N GLN A 189 -24.65 8.64 -1.33
CA GLN A 189 -26.00 8.09 -1.34
C GLN A 189 -26.96 8.96 -0.53
N ASN A 190 -26.57 9.38 0.67
CA ASN A 190 -27.39 10.24 1.52
C ASN A 190 -27.64 11.60 0.89
N GLY A 191 -26.62 12.22 0.27
CA GLY A 191 -26.74 13.47 -0.48
C GLY A 191 -27.75 13.37 -1.64
N SER A 192 -27.66 12.30 -2.45
CA SER A 192 -28.60 12.07 -3.56
C SER A 192 -30.04 11.81 -3.10
N VAL A 193 -30.23 11.27 -1.89
CA VAL A 193 -31.56 11.04 -1.30
C VAL A 193 -32.14 12.33 -0.74
N SER A 194 -31.33 13.19 -0.12
CA SER A 194 -31.78 14.51 0.33
C SER A 194 -32.23 15.39 -0.83
N GLU A 195 -31.47 15.44 -1.93
CA GLU A 195 -31.84 16.22 -3.13
C GLU A 195 -33.16 15.74 -3.75
N LYS A 196 -33.39 14.42 -3.81
CA LYS A 196 -34.65 13.83 -4.31
C LYS A 196 -35.85 14.09 -3.40
N ARG A 197 -35.65 14.22 -2.09
CA ARG A 197 -36.74 14.55 -1.15
C ARG A 197 -37.12 16.02 -1.21
N VAL A 198 -36.15 16.92 -1.37
CA VAL A 198 -36.39 18.36 -1.52
C VAL A 198 -37.14 18.65 -2.82
N SER A 199 -36.74 18.05 -3.95
CA SER A 199 -37.42 18.23 -5.24
C SER A 199 -38.84 17.67 -5.30
N ARG A 200 -39.19 16.69 -4.46
CA ARG A 200 -40.57 16.16 -4.32
C ARG A 200 -41.47 17.01 -3.42
N LYS A 201 -40.91 17.81 -2.51
CA LYS A 201 -41.68 18.74 -1.67
C LYS A 201 -41.92 20.10 -2.33
N ALA A 202 -41.11 20.45 -3.33
CA ALA A 202 -41.22 21.69 -4.10
C ALA A 202 -42.14 21.57 -5.34
N LYS A 203 -42.69 20.39 -5.60
CA LYS A 203 -43.74 20.12 -6.59
C LYS A 203 -45.05 19.84 -5.86
#